data_AF-A0A939WVG0-F1
#
_entry.id   AF-A0A939WVG0-F1
#
_cell.length_a   1.000
_cell.length_b   1.000
_cell.length_c   1.000
_cell.angle_alpha   90.00
_cell.angle_beta   90.00
_cell.angle_gamma   90.00
#
_symmetry.space_group_name_H-M   'P 1'
#
loop_
_entity.id
_entity.type
_entity.pdbx_description
1 polymer ?
#
loop_
_entity_poly.entity_id
_entity_poly.type
_entity_poly.pdbx_seq_one_letter_code
_entity_poly.pdbx_strand_id
1 'polypeptide(L)'
;MGQLAFLKMFILVAISLDINDNRRHVHVFRKGKRHQHSLAKIWIEKNGEQCVEVAESELSAKDNEMLVAAINRHWKSINEQITRTFNGEKTIAIDIEK
;
A
#
# COMPACT_ATOMS: atom_id res chain seq x y z
N MET A 1 16.35 -13.45 -3.64
CA MET A 1 16.15 -13.47 -2.17
C MET A 1 16.02 -12.07 -1.54
N GLY A 2 16.61 -10.99 -2.10
CA GLY A 2 16.58 -9.65 -1.47
C GLY A 2 15.28 -8.84 -1.57
N GLN A 3 14.51 -8.94 -2.66
CA GLN A 3 13.31 -8.11 -2.87
C GLN A 3 12.09 -8.55 -2.05
N LEU A 4 11.92 -9.85 -1.86
CA LEU A 4 10.82 -10.41 -1.04
C LEU A 4 11.01 -10.15 0.45
N ALA A 5 12.24 -10.26 0.96
CA ALA A 5 12.57 -9.91 2.33
C ALA A 5 12.25 -8.43 2.61
N PHE A 6 12.54 -7.56 1.64
CA PHE A 6 12.24 -6.13 1.72
C PHE A 6 10.74 -5.85 1.86
N LEU A 7 9.87 -6.45 1.03
CA LEU A 7 8.41 -6.25 1.15
C LEU A 7 7.87 -6.79 2.49
N LYS A 8 8.42 -7.90 3.01
CA LYS A 8 8.03 -8.44 4.33
C LYS A 8 8.36 -7.48 5.48
N MET A 9 9.28 -6.52 5.29
CA MET A 9 9.61 -5.47 6.28
C MET A 9 8.60 -4.33 6.34
N PHE A 10 7.64 -4.23 5.41
CA PHE A 10 6.65 -3.16 5.41
C PHE A 10 5.24 -3.65 5.74
N ILE A 11 4.44 -2.75 6.28
CA ILE A 11 2.98 -2.87 6.43
C ILE A 11 2.36 -1.79 5.56
N LEU A 12 1.42 -2.19 4.71
CA LEU A 12 0.58 -1.27 3.96
C LEU A 12 -0.72 -1.10 4.73
N VAL A 13 -1.06 0.14 5.08
CA VAL A 13 -2.31 0.49 5.76
C VAL A 13 -3.09 1.42 4.85
N ALA A 14 -4.28 1.00 4.43
CA ALA A 14 -5.20 1.87 3.73
C ALA A 14 -5.93 2.75 4.74
N ILE A 15 -5.92 4.07 4.52
CA ILE A 15 -6.60 5.04 5.37
C ILE A 15 -7.54 5.83 4.46
N SER A 16 -8.86 5.67 4.62
CA SER A 16 -9.85 6.49 3.88
C SER A 16 -10.21 7.72 4.68
N LEU A 17 -9.26 8.63 4.83
CA LEU A 17 -9.54 9.96 5.39
C LEU A 17 -9.87 11.00 4.31
N ASP A 18 -9.56 10.73 3.04
CA ASP A 18 -9.87 11.65 1.94
C ASP A 18 -11.24 11.31 1.33
N ILE A 19 -12.33 11.69 2.01
CA ILE A 19 -13.72 11.60 1.49
C ILE A 19 -13.95 12.55 0.30
N ASN A 20 -13.13 13.60 0.16
CA ASN A 20 -13.27 14.61 -0.88
C ASN A 20 -12.46 14.35 -2.15
N ASP A 21 -11.45 13.48 -2.10
CA ASP A 21 -10.66 13.12 -3.28
C ASP A 21 -11.11 11.70 -3.66
N ASN A 22 -11.61 11.50 -4.89
CA ASN A 22 -11.96 10.18 -5.42
C ASN A 22 -10.70 9.33 -5.68
N ARG A 23 -9.84 9.21 -4.67
CA ARG A 23 -8.53 8.59 -4.72
C ARG A 23 -8.32 7.71 -3.52
N ARG A 24 -7.83 6.50 -3.78
CA ARG A 24 -7.40 5.59 -2.72
C ARG A 24 -5.90 5.68 -2.56
N HIS A 25 -5.44 5.62 -1.31
CA HIS A 25 -4.02 5.58 -1.00
C HIS A 25 -3.72 4.55 0.09
N VAL A 26 -2.45 4.15 0.13
CA VAL A 26 -1.88 3.32 1.18
C VAL A 26 -0.73 4.06 1.85
N HIS A 27 -0.67 3.94 3.17
CA HIS A 27 0.45 4.35 3.97
C HIS A 27 1.40 3.17 4.19
N VAL A 28 2.69 3.42 3.97
CA VAL A 28 3.75 2.44 4.16
C VAL A 28 4.38 2.65 5.52
N PHE A 29 4.42 1.61 6.34
CA PHE A 29 5.09 1.59 7.64
C PHE A 29 6.14 0.51 7.68
N ARG A 30 7.25 0.72 8.39
CA ARG A 30 8.26 -0.33 8.60
C ARG A 30 7.93 -1.15 9.84
N LYS A 31 7.87 -2.47 9.69
CA LYS A 31 7.68 -3.44 10.78
C LYS A 31 8.80 -3.30 11.82
N GLY A 32 8.43 -3.39 13.09
CA GLY A 32 9.37 -3.40 14.21
C GLY A 32 9.88 -2.02 14.67
N LYS A 33 9.52 -0.92 14.00
CA LYS A 33 9.69 0.43 14.56
C LYS A 33 8.43 0.84 15.32
N ARG A 34 8.59 1.55 16.45
CA ARG A 34 7.46 2.13 17.22
C ARG A 34 6.58 2.93 16.25
N HIS A 35 5.31 2.53 16.17
CA HIS A 35 4.33 2.75 15.10
C HIS A 35 3.91 4.21 14.80
N GLN A 36 4.77 5.21 14.90
CA GLN A 36 4.34 6.60 14.91
C GLN A 36 4.53 7.37 13.60
N HIS A 37 5.35 6.89 12.65
CA HIS A 37 5.60 7.62 11.40
C HIS A 37 5.36 6.76 10.16
N SER A 38 4.58 7.30 9.20
CA SER A 38 4.43 6.73 7.87
C SER A 38 5.66 7.09 7.04
N LEU A 39 6.29 6.10 6.41
CA LEU A 39 7.50 6.31 5.61
C LEU A 39 7.18 6.69 4.17
N ALA A 40 5.98 6.37 3.69
CA ALA A 40 5.51 6.79 2.38
C ALA A 40 3.98 6.79 2.31
N LYS A 41 3.42 7.73 1.54
CA LYS A 41 2.04 7.74 1.07
C LYS A 41 2.05 7.44 -0.43
N ILE A 42 1.34 6.40 -0.84
CA ILE A 42 1.27 5.95 -2.22
C ILE A 42 -0.19 5.97 -2.66
N TRP A 43 -0.52 6.77 -3.67
CA TRP A 43 -1.79 6.68 -4.37
C TRP A 43 -1.85 5.35 -5.10
N ILE A 44 -3.01 4.69 -5.09
CA ILE A 44 -3.22 3.41 -5.79
C ILE A 44 -4.39 3.47 -6.77
N GLU A 45 -5.35 4.37 -6.58
CA GLU A 45 -6.51 4.51 -7.45
C GLU A 45 -6.87 5.99 -7.62
N LYS A 46 -7.31 6.36 -8.81
CA LYS A 46 -7.94 7.65 -9.11
C LYS A 46 -9.20 7.39 -9.93
N ASN A 47 -10.36 7.79 -9.41
CA ASN A 47 -11.67 7.63 -10.07
C ASN A 47 -12.00 6.18 -10.48
N GLY A 48 -11.59 5.19 -9.69
CA GLY A 48 -11.82 3.77 -10.03
C GLY A 48 -10.80 3.15 -10.99
N GLU A 49 -9.84 3.93 -11.50
CA GLU A 49 -8.76 3.44 -12.35
C GLU A 49 -7.45 3.26 -11.56
N GLN A 50 -6.67 2.25 -11.96
CA GLN A 50 -5.36 1.98 -11.38
C GLN A 50 -4.43 3.19 -11.58
N CYS A 51 -3.95 3.74 -10.47
CA CYS A 51 -3.05 4.89 -10.47
C CYS A 51 -2.06 4.73 -9.30
N VAL A 52 -0.89 4.13 -9.58
CA VAL A 52 0.12 3.88 -8.53
C VAL A 52 1.21 4.95 -8.59
N GLU A 53 1.12 5.93 -7.70
CA GLU A 53 1.99 7.10 -7.66
C GLU A 53 2.46 7.39 -6.24
N VAL A 54 3.74 7.71 -6.07
CA VAL A 54 4.29 8.12 -4.77
C VAL A 54 3.87 9.56 -4.51
N ALA A 55 3.04 9.78 -3.49
CA ALA A 55 2.60 11.11 -3.07
C ALA A 55 3.63 11.79 -2.16
N GLU A 56 4.17 11.02 -1.24
CA GLU A 56 5.15 11.45 -0.23
C GLU A 56 6.00 10.24 0.15
N SER A 57 7.31 10.41 0.35
CA SER A 57 8.17 9.30 0.78
C SER A 57 9.48 9.78 1.40
N GLU A 58 9.87 9.15 2.50
CA GLU A 58 11.20 9.25 3.13
C GLU A 58 12.13 8.11 2.69
N LEU A 59 11.65 7.21 1.81
CA LEU A 59 12.41 6.06 1.34
C LEU A 59 13.35 6.43 0.19
N SER A 60 14.38 5.61 -0.02
CA SER A 60 15.26 5.77 -1.17
C SER A 60 14.50 5.58 -2.49
N ALA A 61 15.01 6.13 -3.59
CA ALA A 61 14.39 5.97 -4.92
C ALA A 61 14.20 4.48 -5.30
N LYS A 62 15.22 3.66 -5.02
CA LYS A 62 15.18 2.21 -5.25
C LYS A 62 14.09 1.50 -4.44
N ASP A 63 13.93 1.90 -3.18
CA ASP A 63 12.92 1.34 -2.29
C ASP A 63 11.50 1.71 -2.75
N ASN A 64 11.32 2.95 -3.20
CA ASN A 64 10.06 3.43 -3.78
C ASN A 64 9.73 2.68 -5.08
N GLU A 65 10.68 2.50 -5.98
CA GLU A 65 10.49 1.71 -7.21
C GLU A 65 10.04 0.28 -6.90
N MET A 66 10.67 -0.36 -5.91
CA MET A 66 10.31 -1.71 -5.49
C MET A 66 8.90 -1.78 -4.89
N LEU A 67 8.51 -0.79 -4.07
CA LEU A 67 7.15 -0.72 -3.52
C LEU A 67 6.10 -0.47 -4.60
N VAL A 68 6.34 0.48 -5.51
CA VAL A 68 5.44 0.80 -6.63
C VAL A 68 5.27 -0.42 -7.54
N ALA A 69 6.35 -1.14 -7.85
CA ALA A 69 6.28 -2.36 -8.65
C ALA A 69 5.44 -3.46 -7.97
N ALA A 70 5.61 -3.64 -6.66
CA ALA A 70 4.84 -4.61 -5.89
C ALA A 70 3.35 -4.25 -5.80
N ILE A 71 3.05 -2.98 -5.51
CA ILE A 71 1.68 -2.48 -5.44
C ILE A 71 1.01 -2.60 -6.80
N ASN A 72 1.70 -2.27 -7.90
CA ASN A 72 1.18 -2.45 -9.25
C ASN A 72 0.83 -3.91 -9.56
N ARG A 73 1.74 -4.85 -9.22
CA ARG A 73 1.50 -6.27 -9.45
C ARG A 73 0.27 -6.79 -8.69
N HIS A 74 0.05 -6.30 -7.48
CA HIS A 74 -1.03 -6.78 -6.60
C HIS A 74 -2.19 -5.79 -6.47
N TRP A 75 -2.28 -4.81 -7.39
CA TRP A 75 -3.21 -3.68 -7.28
C TRP A 75 -4.65 -4.13 -7.06
N LYS A 76 -5.14 -5.02 -7.93
CA LYS A 76 -6.52 -5.54 -7.86
C LYS A 76 -6.82 -6.15 -6.49
N SER A 77 -5.88 -6.93 -5.98
CA SER A 77 -6.01 -7.64 -4.71
C SER A 77 -5.98 -6.70 -3.50
N ILE A 78 -5.10 -5.70 -3.52
CA ILE A 78 -5.06 -4.63 -2.51
C ILE A 78 -6.38 -3.86 -2.53
N ASN A 79 -6.85 -3.47 -3.72
CA ASN A 79 -8.03 -2.65 -3.87
C ASN A 79 -9.32 -3.38 -3.46
N GLU A 80 -9.46 -4.66 -3.82
CA GLU A 80 -10.56 -5.52 -3.38
C GLU A 80 -10.58 -5.66 -1.85
N GLN A 81 -9.43 -5.88 -1.21
CA GLN A 81 -9.35 -5.97 0.24
C GLN A 81 -9.75 -4.68 0.93
N ILE A 82 -9.33 -3.53 0.39
CA ILE A 82 -9.72 -2.21 0.90
C ILE A 82 -11.26 -2.10 0.88
N THR A 83 -11.89 -2.41 -0.26
CA THR A 83 -13.36 -2.40 -0.38
C THR A 83 -14.02 -3.34 0.62
N ARG A 84 -13.54 -4.58 0.76
CA ARG A 84 -14.06 -5.55 1.72
C ARG A 84 -13.99 -5.03 3.16
N THR A 85 -12.84 -4.46 3.54
CA THR A 85 -12.66 -3.87 4.87
C THR A 85 -13.61 -2.70 5.11
N PHE A 86 -13.87 -1.85 4.11
CA PHE A 86 -14.88 -0.79 4.21
C PHE A 86 -16.32 -1.31 4.33
N ASN A 87 -16.62 -2.46 3.72
CA ASN A 87 -17.89 -3.14 3.88
C ASN A 87 -18.04 -3.89 5.23
N GLY A 88 -17.05 -3.79 6.12
CA GLY A 88 -17.06 -4.47 7.42
C GLY A 88 -16.64 -5.94 7.37
N GLU A 89 -16.11 -6.42 6.24
CA GLU A 89 -15.60 -7.77 6.09
C GLU A 89 -14.18 -7.90 6.65
N LYS A 90 -13.86 -9.07 7.22
CA LYS A 90 -12.51 -9.34 7.74
C LYS A 90 -11.48 -9.34 6.61
N THR A 91 -10.41 -8.59 6.80
CA THR A 91 -9.22 -8.63 5.94
C THR A 91 -8.59 -10.02 5.95
N ILE A 92 -8.20 -10.53 4.79
CA ILE A 92 -7.58 -11.85 4.63
C ILE A 92 -6.08 -11.66 4.40
N ALA A 93 -5.23 -12.40 5.11
CA ALA A 93 -3.81 -12.39 4.82
C ALA A 93 -3.57 -12.96 3.41
N ILE A 94 -3.01 -12.14 2.53
CA ILE A 94 -2.67 -12.57 1.17
C ILE A 94 -1.21 -12.99 1.15
N ASP A 95 -0.99 -14.22 0.72
CA ASP A 95 0.35 -14.71 0.43
C ASP A 95 0.78 -14.15 -0.93
N ILE A 96 1.88 -13.40 -0.93
CA ILE A 96 2.42 -12.72 -2.10
C ILE A 96 3.31 -13.68 -2.92
N GLU A 97 3.46 -14.94 -2.46
CA GLU A 97 4.27 -15.99 -3.10
C GLU A 97 3.51 -16.81 -4.16
N LYS A 98 2.19 -16.65 -4.29
CA LYS A 98 1.35 -17.30 -5.33
C LYS A 98 0.68 -16.28 -6.25
#